data_AF-A0A7J0FFW2-F1
#
_entry.id   AF-A0A7J0FFW2-F1
#
_cell.length_a   1.000
_cell.length_b   1.000
_cell.length_c   1.000
_cell.angle_alpha   90.00
_cell.angle_beta   90.00
_cell.angle_gamma   90.00
#
_symmetry.space_group_name_H-M   'P 1'
#
loop_
_entity.id
_entity.type
_entity.pdbx_description
1 polymer ?
#
loop_
_entity_poly.entity_id
_entity_poly.type
_entity_poly.pdbx_seq_one_letter_code
_entity_poly.pdbx_strand_id
1 'polypeptide(L)'
;MARRYWPRLFPSRFLFNRFISSSSAFKAFDPPPSVPHRRVVVTGLGLVTPLGCGVESTWKRLIEGECGVRAITSEDLKMSGFDKETRLHTFDQLSSKVAATVPCGTNSGEFNDAIWLNPKEHRSISRFIGYALCATNEALRCAKWIPTEQAEKEKTGVSIGGGIGSISDITGCVANDFPFFIPRMLINMAAGHVSMKYGFQGPNHAVVTACATGGHSIGDAARMVQFGDADVMVAGGTESSIDALSIAGFCRSRALSTKYNSTPEQASRPFDCGRDGFVIGEGSGILVLESGLRPDQVDYVNAHATSTPLGDTVEANAIRSVFSEHATSGALALSSTKFTKVDRQGGVPWKLRVYNCQSEALKSGNGHCGRIDIK
;
A
#
# COMPACT_ATOMS: atom_id res chain seq x y z
N MET A 1 19.29 -69.98 -46.57
CA MET A 1 19.52 -68.64 -45.97
C MET A 1 19.23 -68.72 -44.48
N ALA A 2 20.21 -68.33 -43.66
CA ALA A 2 20.40 -68.80 -42.29
C ALA A 2 19.49 -68.16 -41.22
N ARG A 3 19.13 -68.98 -40.21
CA ARG A 3 18.49 -68.64 -38.93
C ARG A 3 19.49 -67.96 -37.96
N ARG A 4 18.99 -67.13 -37.01
CA ARG A 4 19.33 -67.12 -35.54
C ARG A 4 18.68 -65.89 -34.86
N TYR A 5 17.76 -66.08 -33.92
CA TYR A 5 17.95 -66.18 -32.45
C TYR A 5 18.49 -64.90 -31.78
N TRP A 6 17.64 -64.25 -30.99
CA TRP A 6 17.95 -63.18 -30.04
C TRP A 6 18.47 -63.76 -28.71
N PRO A 7 19.50 -63.14 -28.10
CA PRO A 7 19.63 -63.14 -26.64
C PRO A 7 19.76 -61.71 -26.06
N ARG A 8 19.15 -61.51 -24.89
CA ARG A 8 19.28 -60.32 -24.03
C ARG A 8 20.69 -60.22 -23.45
N LEU A 9 21.31 -59.03 -23.45
CA LEU A 9 22.46 -58.71 -22.61
C LEU A 9 22.36 -57.27 -22.04
N PHE A 10 22.72 -57.17 -20.75
CA PHE A 10 22.69 -56.00 -19.85
C PHE A 10 23.65 -54.87 -20.27
N PRO A 11 23.39 -53.60 -19.86
CA PRO A 11 24.26 -52.48 -20.20
C PRO A 11 25.53 -52.46 -19.32
N SER A 12 26.69 -52.38 -19.96
CA SER A 12 28.00 -52.24 -19.34
C SER A 12 28.18 -50.85 -18.73
N ARG A 13 28.63 -50.81 -17.48
CA ARG A 13 29.14 -49.61 -16.81
C ARG A 13 30.49 -49.25 -17.43
N PHE A 14 30.53 -48.23 -18.28
CA PHE A 14 31.79 -47.59 -18.65
C PHE A 14 32.24 -46.66 -17.51
N LEU A 15 33.34 -47.05 -16.87
CA LEU A 15 34.09 -46.26 -15.89
C LEU A 15 34.79 -45.11 -16.61
N PHE A 16 34.29 -43.88 -16.45
CA PHE A 16 35.09 -42.68 -16.71
C PHE A 16 35.98 -42.41 -15.49
N ASN A 17 37.28 -42.58 -15.67
CA ASN A 17 38.31 -42.24 -14.68
C ASN A 17 38.17 -40.77 -14.26
N ARG A 18 37.87 -40.55 -12.97
CA ARG A 18 38.13 -39.26 -12.30
C ARG A 18 39.64 -39.08 -12.22
N PHE A 19 40.19 -38.23 -13.09
CA PHE A 19 41.47 -37.60 -12.81
C PHE A 19 41.28 -36.67 -11.60
N ILE A 20 41.59 -37.17 -10.41
CA ILE A 20 41.79 -36.32 -9.23
C ILE A 20 43.19 -35.72 -9.42
N SER A 21 43.25 -34.54 -10.03
CA SER A 21 44.42 -33.69 -9.89
C SER A 21 44.46 -33.20 -8.45
N SER A 22 45.44 -33.68 -7.68
CA SER A 22 45.75 -33.20 -6.35
C SER A 22 46.42 -31.82 -6.45
N SER A 23 45.65 -30.79 -6.80
CA SER A 23 46.04 -29.41 -6.50
C SER A 23 45.26 -28.97 -5.27
N SER A 24 45.94 -28.98 -4.13
CA SER A 24 45.58 -28.21 -2.94
C SER A 24 45.15 -26.78 -3.31
N ALA A 25 44.07 -26.32 -2.68
CA ALA A 25 43.45 -24.99 -2.77
C ALA A 25 42.32 -24.81 -3.81
N PHE A 26 41.19 -25.49 -3.60
CA PHE A 26 39.94 -24.75 -3.75
C PHE A 26 39.88 -23.76 -2.58
N LYS A 27 40.32 -22.52 -2.82
CA LYS A 27 39.91 -21.41 -1.95
C LYS A 27 38.39 -21.40 -2.02
N ALA A 28 37.73 -21.77 -0.91
CA ALA A 28 36.33 -21.42 -0.74
C ALA A 28 36.25 -19.91 -1.04
N PHE A 29 35.30 -19.51 -1.89
CA PHE A 29 35.05 -18.09 -2.06
C PHE A 29 34.84 -17.50 -0.67
N ASP A 30 35.60 -16.46 -0.34
CA ASP A 30 35.36 -15.73 0.89
C ASP A 30 33.89 -15.30 0.91
N PRO A 31 33.23 -15.28 2.09
CA PRO A 31 31.89 -14.75 2.17
C PRO A 31 31.86 -13.36 1.53
N PRO A 32 30.81 -13.00 0.79
CA PRO A 32 30.73 -11.69 0.18
C PRO A 32 30.97 -10.62 1.26
N PRO A 33 31.74 -9.56 0.93
CA PRO A 33 32.07 -8.53 1.90
C PRO A 33 30.79 -8.01 2.54
N SER A 34 30.80 -7.82 3.87
CA SER A 34 29.66 -7.24 4.57
C SER A 34 29.47 -5.81 4.10
N VAL A 35 28.51 -5.61 3.19
CA VAL A 35 28.12 -4.26 2.78
C VAL A 35 27.37 -3.66 3.96
N PRO A 36 27.82 -2.54 4.55
CA PRO A 36 27.08 -1.89 5.62
C PRO A 36 25.70 -1.51 5.08
N HIS A 37 24.64 -2.06 5.67
CA HIS A 37 23.27 -1.79 5.24
C HIS A 37 23.01 -0.29 5.34
N ARG A 38 22.71 0.35 4.20
CA ARG A 38 22.31 1.76 4.18
C ARG A 38 20.99 1.87 4.92
N ARG A 39 20.92 2.72 5.95
CA ARG A 39 19.66 2.98 6.66
C ARG A 39 18.71 3.69 5.70
N VAL A 40 17.46 3.22 5.67
CA VAL A 40 16.40 3.79 4.83
C VAL A 40 15.46 4.58 5.71
N VAL A 41 15.13 5.78 5.27
CA VAL A 41 14.26 6.70 5.98
C VAL A 41 13.17 7.23 5.07
N VAL A 42 12.07 7.66 5.67
CA VAL A 42 10.99 8.36 4.98
C VAL A 42 11.25 9.86 5.10
N THR A 43 11.45 10.56 3.99
CA THR A 43 11.68 12.02 3.96
C THR A 43 10.49 12.80 3.41
N GLY A 44 9.57 12.12 2.75
CA GLY A 44 8.34 12.71 2.21
C GLY A 44 7.17 11.77 2.28
N LEU A 45 5.97 12.34 2.43
CA LEU A 45 4.70 11.65 2.44
C LEU A 45 3.70 12.42 1.57
N GLY A 46 2.88 11.70 0.83
CA GLY A 46 1.75 12.26 0.09
C GLY A 46 0.55 11.33 0.11
N LEU A 47 -0.64 11.91 0.22
CA LEU A 47 -1.87 11.16 0.47
C LEU A 47 -3.03 11.63 -0.42
N VAL A 48 -3.73 10.67 -0.98
CA VAL A 48 -5.06 10.83 -1.58
C VAL A 48 -5.97 9.82 -0.92
N THR A 49 -6.93 10.27 -0.13
CA THR A 49 -7.76 9.38 0.70
C THR A 49 -9.24 9.77 0.63
N PRO A 50 -10.14 8.91 1.14
CA PRO A 50 -11.55 9.26 1.34
C PRO A 50 -11.77 10.43 2.32
N LEU A 51 -10.78 10.75 3.16
CA LEU A 51 -10.81 11.95 4.00
C LEU A 51 -10.31 13.19 3.25
N GLY A 52 -9.72 13.06 2.07
CA GLY A 52 -9.29 14.18 1.25
C GLY A 52 -7.93 13.96 0.58
N CYS A 53 -7.59 14.90 -0.29
CA CYS A 53 -6.25 15.00 -0.89
C CYS A 53 -5.37 15.90 -0.04
N GLY A 54 -4.18 15.42 0.27
CA GLY A 54 -3.20 16.10 1.12
C GLY A 54 -2.97 15.38 2.44
N VAL A 55 -1.72 15.37 2.90
CA VAL A 55 -1.32 14.84 4.22
C VAL A 55 -1.98 15.64 5.33
N GLU A 56 -1.88 16.97 5.27
CA GLU A 56 -2.39 17.86 6.32
C GLU A 56 -3.92 17.78 6.45
N SER A 57 -4.62 17.84 5.32
CA SER A 57 -6.09 17.76 5.27
C SER A 57 -6.59 16.40 5.77
N THR A 58 -5.98 15.31 5.31
CA THR A 58 -6.29 13.95 5.75
C THR A 58 -6.02 13.79 7.25
N TRP A 59 -4.86 14.24 7.73
CA TRP A 59 -4.45 14.11 9.12
C TRP A 59 -5.36 14.89 10.07
N LYS A 60 -5.70 16.12 9.70
CA LYS A 60 -6.62 16.96 10.47
C LYS A 60 -7.98 16.27 10.66
N ARG A 61 -8.60 15.84 9.55
CA ARG A 61 -9.91 15.17 9.57
C ARG A 61 -9.88 13.85 10.34
N LEU A 62 -8.75 13.12 10.24
CA LEU A 62 -8.53 11.90 11.00
C LEU A 62 -8.51 12.18 12.52
N ILE A 63 -7.78 13.21 12.98
CA ILE A 63 -7.75 13.61 14.40
C ILE A 63 -9.12 14.09 14.88
N GLU A 64 -9.86 14.80 14.03
CA GLU A 64 -11.21 15.29 14.31
C GLU A 64 -12.25 14.15 14.36
N GLY A 65 -11.86 12.93 14.00
CA GLY A 65 -12.72 11.75 14.07
C GLY A 65 -13.69 11.65 12.89
N GLU A 66 -13.42 12.35 11.78
CA GLU A 66 -14.23 12.26 10.58
C GLU A 66 -14.13 10.87 9.93
N CYS A 67 -15.21 10.47 9.25
CA CYS A 67 -15.29 9.19 8.55
C CYS A 67 -15.43 9.43 7.04
N GLY A 68 -14.55 8.80 6.25
CA GLY A 68 -14.61 8.85 4.79
C GLY A 68 -15.54 7.81 4.17
N VAL A 69 -16.20 6.98 4.98
CA VAL A 69 -17.15 5.96 4.50
C VAL A 69 -18.52 6.60 4.32
N ARG A 70 -19.10 6.45 3.13
CA ARG A 70 -20.44 6.95 2.80
C ARG A 70 -21.26 5.90 2.06
N ALA A 71 -22.55 6.19 1.93
CA ALA A 71 -23.40 5.47 0.99
C ALA A 71 -22.98 5.81 -0.45
N ILE A 72 -22.94 4.79 -1.30
CA ILE A 72 -22.70 4.98 -2.74
C ILE A 72 -24.01 5.21 -3.49
N THR A 73 -23.94 5.88 -4.63
CA THR A 73 -25.06 6.08 -5.55
C THR A 73 -24.84 5.32 -6.86
N SER A 74 -25.85 5.28 -7.74
CA SER A 74 -25.72 4.67 -9.06
C SER A 74 -24.63 5.31 -9.94
N GLU A 75 -24.25 6.55 -9.64
CA GLU A 75 -23.21 7.31 -10.34
C GLU A 75 -21.80 6.85 -9.96
N ASP A 76 -21.63 6.31 -8.74
CA ASP A 76 -20.35 5.79 -8.27
C ASP A 76 -19.93 4.51 -9.03
N LEU A 77 -20.88 3.78 -9.63
CA LEU A 77 -20.65 2.51 -10.30
C LEU A 77 -19.86 2.61 -11.63
N LYS A 78 -19.54 3.82 -12.11
CA LYS A 78 -18.76 4.10 -13.33
C LYS A 78 -19.25 3.38 -14.60
N MET A 79 -20.55 3.15 -14.69
CA MET A 79 -21.22 2.52 -15.84
C MET A 79 -21.55 3.54 -16.95
N SER A 80 -20.61 4.43 -17.30
CA SER A 80 -20.82 5.41 -18.37
C SER A 80 -20.90 4.69 -19.72
N GLY A 81 -22.09 4.67 -20.32
CA GLY A 81 -22.39 3.92 -21.55
C GLY A 81 -23.63 3.03 -21.44
N PHE A 82 -24.11 2.80 -20.21
CA PHE A 82 -25.37 2.11 -19.95
C PHE A 82 -26.50 3.10 -19.65
N ASP A 83 -27.71 2.75 -20.06
CA ASP A 83 -28.91 3.52 -19.78
C ASP A 83 -29.21 3.59 -18.26
N LYS A 84 -30.10 4.51 -17.87
CA LYS A 84 -30.42 4.73 -16.45
C LYS A 84 -31.08 3.51 -15.80
N GLU A 85 -31.90 2.76 -16.54
CA GLU A 85 -32.61 1.59 -16.02
C GLU A 85 -31.62 0.47 -15.69
N THR A 86 -30.71 0.17 -16.61
CA THR A 86 -29.63 -0.81 -16.41
C THR A 86 -28.75 -0.45 -15.20
N ARG A 87 -28.40 0.83 -15.04
CA ARG A 87 -27.61 1.31 -13.88
C ARG A 87 -28.34 1.12 -12.55
N LEU A 88 -29.61 1.50 -12.50
CA LEU A 88 -30.44 1.34 -11.30
C LEU A 88 -30.66 -0.13 -10.97
N HIS A 89 -30.96 -0.96 -11.98
CA HIS A 89 -31.11 -2.40 -11.81
C HIS A 89 -29.84 -3.03 -11.25
N THR A 90 -28.67 -2.67 -11.80
CA THR A 90 -27.38 -3.17 -11.31
C THR A 90 -27.13 -2.74 -9.87
N PHE A 91 -27.39 -1.47 -9.53
CA PHE A 91 -27.26 -0.93 -8.17
C PHE A 91 -28.18 -1.64 -7.17
N ASP A 92 -29.40 -1.96 -7.56
CA ASP A 92 -30.36 -2.66 -6.70
C ASP A 92 -29.97 -4.11 -6.40
N GLN A 93 -29.20 -4.75 -7.28
CA GLN A 93 -28.66 -6.09 -7.07
C GLN A 93 -27.45 -6.12 -6.12
N LEU A 94 -26.84 -4.96 -5.80
CA LEU A 94 -25.69 -4.91 -4.90
C LEU A 94 -26.15 -5.10 -3.44
N SER A 95 -25.54 -6.08 -2.76
CA SER A 95 -25.80 -6.33 -1.34
C SER A 95 -25.14 -5.27 -0.43
N SER A 96 -23.97 -4.77 -0.83
CA SER A 96 -23.28 -3.67 -0.16
C SER A 96 -23.50 -2.37 -0.93
N LYS A 97 -23.88 -1.31 -0.21
CA LYS A 97 -24.12 0.03 -0.75
C LYS A 97 -23.30 1.10 0.00
N VAL A 98 -22.14 0.71 0.52
CA VAL A 98 -21.22 1.59 1.26
C VAL A 98 -19.80 1.47 0.70
N ALA A 99 -19.10 2.60 0.62
CA ALA A 99 -17.71 2.64 0.20
C ALA A 99 -16.99 3.86 0.78
N ALA A 100 -15.66 3.80 0.81
CA ALA A 100 -14.81 4.93 1.13
C ALA A 100 -14.25 5.53 -0.17
N THR A 101 -14.96 6.51 -0.71
CA THR A 101 -14.62 7.14 -2.00
C THR A 101 -13.77 8.37 -1.80
N VAL A 102 -12.80 8.62 -2.67
CA VAL A 102 -12.05 9.88 -2.64
C VAL A 102 -12.97 11.03 -3.09
N PRO A 103 -13.05 12.14 -2.33
CA PRO A 103 -13.86 13.27 -2.75
C PRO A 103 -13.23 13.93 -3.99
N CYS A 104 -14.02 14.09 -5.04
CA CYS A 104 -13.57 14.68 -6.31
C CYS A 104 -14.23 16.05 -6.54
N GLY A 105 -13.46 17.01 -7.06
CA GLY A 105 -13.95 18.35 -7.36
C GLY A 105 -12.81 19.36 -7.47
N THR A 106 -13.16 20.65 -7.34
CA THR A 106 -12.20 21.76 -7.50
C THR A 106 -11.90 22.46 -6.18
N ASN A 107 -12.55 22.07 -5.08
CA ASN A 107 -12.33 22.69 -3.78
C ASN A 107 -11.03 22.18 -3.14
N SER A 108 -10.56 22.90 -2.11
CA SER A 108 -9.41 22.47 -1.33
C SER A 108 -9.67 21.13 -0.64
N GLY A 109 -8.73 20.20 -0.75
CA GLY A 109 -8.86 18.85 -0.20
C GLY A 109 -9.62 17.86 -1.09
N GLU A 110 -10.12 18.27 -2.26
CA GLU A 110 -10.75 17.39 -3.24
C GLU A 110 -9.76 17.00 -4.37
N PHE A 111 -9.95 15.81 -4.93
CA PHE A 111 -9.19 15.35 -6.08
C PHE A 111 -9.68 16.03 -7.36
N ASN A 112 -8.80 16.81 -7.99
CA ASN A 112 -9.13 17.51 -9.22
C ASN A 112 -8.76 16.69 -10.46
N ASP A 113 -9.75 15.99 -11.02
CA ASP A 113 -9.62 15.17 -12.23
C ASP A 113 -9.02 15.97 -13.41
N ALA A 114 -9.33 17.26 -13.56
CA ALA A 114 -8.86 18.05 -14.69
C ALA A 114 -7.35 18.34 -14.64
N ILE A 115 -6.76 18.37 -13.44
CA ILE A 115 -5.32 18.57 -13.24
C ILE A 115 -4.56 17.27 -13.46
N TRP A 116 -5.06 16.15 -12.94
CA TRP A 116 -4.30 14.91 -12.82
C TRP A 116 -4.56 13.88 -13.91
N LEU A 117 -5.71 13.94 -14.59
CA LEU A 117 -6.09 12.97 -15.62
C LEU A 117 -5.89 13.49 -17.06
N ASN A 118 -5.36 14.71 -17.23
CA ASN A 118 -5.07 15.37 -18.50
C ASN A 118 -6.17 15.15 -19.58
N PRO A 119 -7.36 15.75 -19.42
CA PRO A 119 -8.50 15.48 -20.29
C PRO A 119 -8.32 15.95 -21.75
N LYS A 120 -7.30 16.80 -22.03
CA LYS A 120 -7.06 17.39 -23.35
C LYS A 120 -6.23 16.50 -24.29
N GLU A 121 -5.38 15.62 -23.77
CA GLU A 121 -4.51 14.73 -24.57
C GLU A 121 -5.06 13.28 -24.61
N HIS A 122 -6.35 13.11 -24.92
CA HIS A 122 -7.01 11.80 -25.06
C HIS A 122 -6.96 10.90 -23.81
N ARG A 123 -7.67 11.25 -22.71
CA ARG A 123 -8.03 10.33 -21.59
C ARG A 123 -7.01 9.21 -21.31
N SER A 124 -5.72 9.52 -21.29
CA SER A 124 -4.65 8.51 -21.38
C SER A 124 -4.26 7.97 -20.01
N ILE A 125 -4.77 8.60 -18.94
CA ILE A 125 -4.43 8.32 -17.55
C ILE A 125 -5.68 7.83 -16.83
N SER A 126 -5.59 6.63 -16.26
CA SER A 126 -6.64 6.05 -15.40
C SER A 126 -6.61 6.69 -14.01
N ARG A 127 -7.74 6.64 -13.30
CA ARG A 127 -7.88 7.37 -12.02
C ARG A 127 -6.86 6.95 -10.96
N PHE A 128 -6.53 5.67 -10.84
CA PHE A 128 -5.50 5.19 -9.92
C PHE A 128 -4.11 5.79 -10.23
N ILE A 129 -3.79 6.01 -11.51
CA ILE A 129 -2.54 6.67 -11.92
C ILE A 129 -2.59 8.15 -11.52
N GLY A 130 -3.73 8.81 -11.71
CA GLY A 130 -3.95 10.18 -11.27
C GLY A 130 -3.77 10.36 -9.75
N TYR A 131 -4.30 9.44 -8.95
CA TYR A 131 -4.08 9.43 -7.49
C TYR A 131 -2.59 9.31 -7.14
N ALA A 132 -1.87 8.37 -7.78
CA ALA A 132 -0.44 8.20 -7.57
C ALA A 132 0.36 9.46 -7.95
N LEU A 133 0.03 10.11 -9.07
CA LEU A 133 0.67 11.36 -9.50
C LEU A 133 0.41 12.50 -8.52
N CYS A 134 -0.81 12.61 -8.00
CA CYS A 134 -1.19 13.63 -7.04
C CYS A 134 -0.45 13.44 -5.70
N ALA A 135 -0.50 12.22 -5.14
CA ALA A 135 0.20 11.87 -3.91
C ALA A 135 1.73 12.01 -4.07
N THR A 136 2.29 11.57 -5.19
CA THR A 136 3.74 11.71 -5.45
C THR A 136 4.17 13.17 -5.50
N ASN A 137 3.39 14.05 -6.12
CA ASN A 137 3.70 15.46 -6.17
C ASN A 137 3.80 16.09 -4.78
N GLU A 138 2.90 15.70 -3.87
CA GLU A 138 2.96 16.12 -2.48
C GLU A 138 4.18 15.52 -1.76
N ALA A 139 4.42 14.21 -1.91
CA ALA A 139 5.52 13.51 -1.25
C ALA A 139 6.89 14.10 -1.63
N LEU A 140 7.13 14.38 -2.92
CA LEU A 140 8.37 14.99 -3.40
C LEU A 140 8.56 16.43 -2.88
N ARG A 141 7.49 17.22 -2.80
CA ARG A 141 7.53 18.57 -2.21
C ARG A 141 7.83 18.52 -0.72
N CYS A 142 7.24 17.55 0.00
CA CYS A 142 7.50 17.31 1.42
C CYS A 142 8.97 16.96 1.65
N ALA A 143 9.54 16.05 0.83
CA ALA A 143 10.96 15.69 0.86
C ALA A 143 11.90 16.79 0.34
N LYS A 144 11.36 17.80 -0.36
CA LYS A 144 12.13 18.80 -1.11
C LYS A 144 13.08 18.16 -2.14
N TRP A 145 12.68 17.02 -2.71
CA TRP A 145 13.46 16.29 -3.71
C TRP A 145 12.97 16.63 -5.12
N ILE A 146 13.74 17.44 -5.85
CA ILE A 146 13.49 17.82 -7.24
C ILE A 146 14.84 17.74 -7.99
N PRO A 147 15.26 16.53 -8.41
CA PRO A 147 16.60 16.34 -8.96
C PRO A 147 16.72 17.03 -10.31
N THR A 148 17.72 17.90 -10.45
CA THR A 148 18.03 18.58 -11.72
C THR A 148 19.15 17.87 -12.46
N GLU A 149 20.12 17.35 -11.70
CA GLU A 149 21.30 16.69 -12.25
C GLU A 149 20.97 15.29 -12.76
N GLN A 150 21.63 14.89 -13.86
CA GLN A 150 21.40 13.61 -14.50
C GLN A 150 21.74 12.43 -13.57
N ALA A 151 22.83 12.53 -12.80
CA ALA A 151 23.23 11.51 -11.83
C ALA A 151 22.19 11.32 -10.70
N GLU A 152 21.50 12.38 -10.27
CA GLU A 152 20.46 12.28 -9.25
C GLU A 152 19.21 11.60 -9.80
N LYS A 153 18.86 11.87 -11.06
CA LYS A 153 17.75 11.22 -11.77
C LYS A 153 17.99 9.73 -11.97
N GLU A 154 19.20 9.34 -12.36
CA GLU A 154 19.63 7.93 -12.52
C GLU A 154 19.59 7.16 -11.20
N LYS A 155 19.78 7.86 -10.07
CA LYS A 155 19.72 7.27 -8.74
C LYS A 155 18.37 7.43 -8.04
N THR A 156 17.39 8.05 -8.69
CA THR A 156 16.02 8.15 -8.20
C THR A 156 15.16 7.11 -8.91
N GLY A 157 14.64 6.14 -8.17
CA GLY A 157 13.71 5.14 -8.68
C GLY A 157 12.28 5.34 -8.18
N VAL A 158 11.39 4.50 -8.70
CA VAL A 158 9.95 4.51 -8.40
C VAL A 158 9.47 3.08 -8.20
N SER A 159 8.79 2.83 -7.08
CA SER A 159 8.12 1.57 -6.78
C SER A 159 6.68 1.82 -6.34
N ILE A 160 5.73 1.80 -7.28
CA ILE A 160 4.31 2.03 -6.98
C ILE A 160 3.51 0.84 -7.47
N GLY A 161 2.86 0.16 -6.54
CA GLY A 161 1.97 -0.95 -6.83
C GLY A 161 0.49 -0.57 -6.75
N GLY A 162 -0.36 -1.45 -7.26
CA GLY A 162 -1.82 -1.42 -7.12
C GLY A 162 -2.35 -2.86 -7.04
N GLY A 163 -3.54 -3.03 -6.47
CA GLY A 163 -4.16 -4.35 -6.37
C GLY A 163 -4.77 -4.76 -7.70
N ILE A 164 -5.80 -4.02 -8.11
CA ILE A 164 -6.56 -4.28 -9.34
C ILE A 164 -6.51 -3.07 -10.29
N GLY A 165 -6.28 -1.86 -9.78
CA GLY A 165 -6.11 -0.64 -10.56
C GLY A 165 -7.46 0.03 -10.86
N SER A 166 -8.03 -0.23 -12.03
CA SER A 166 -9.32 0.32 -12.46
C SER A 166 -10.02 -0.68 -13.38
N ILE A 167 -10.88 -1.53 -12.81
CA ILE A 167 -11.57 -2.57 -13.57
C ILE A 167 -12.49 -1.95 -14.63
N SER A 168 -13.10 -0.79 -14.33
CA SER A 168 -13.97 -0.09 -15.29
C SER A 168 -13.27 0.25 -16.60
N ASP A 169 -11.96 0.57 -16.55
CA ASP A 169 -11.17 0.89 -17.75
C ASP A 169 -10.92 -0.37 -18.60
N ILE A 170 -10.85 -1.55 -17.96
CA ILE A 170 -10.75 -2.86 -18.64
C ILE A 170 -12.02 -3.13 -19.44
N THR A 171 -13.18 -3.02 -18.78
CA THR A 171 -14.47 -3.35 -19.39
C THR A 171 -14.87 -2.35 -20.48
N GLY A 172 -14.48 -1.09 -20.34
CA GLY A 172 -14.80 -0.05 -21.33
C GLY A 172 -14.18 -0.30 -22.70
N CYS A 173 -13.08 -1.05 -22.78
CA CYS A 173 -12.41 -1.38 -24.04
C CYS A 173 -13.09 -2.50 -24.82
N VAL A 174 -13.77 -3.44 -24.15
CA VAL A 174 -14.57 -4.45 -24.87
C VAL A 174 -15.69 -3.77 -25.66
N ALA A 175 -16.19 -2.64 -25.15
CA ALA A 175 -17.24 -1.86 -25.79
C ALA A 175 -16.74 -0.80 -26.79
N ASN A 176 -15.48 -0.34 -26.68
CA ASN A 176 -14.94 0.74 -27.51
C ASN A 176 -13.44 0.54 -27.78
N ASP A 177 -13.04 0.65 -29.05
CA ASP A 177 -11.66 0.51 -29.47
C ASP A 177 -10.87 1.81 -29.18
N PHE A 178 -9.95 1.79 -28.21
CA PHE A 178 -9.16 2.96 -27.83
C PHE A 178 -7.65 2.69 -27.95
N PRO A 179 -6.88 3.54 -28.68
CA PRO A 179 -5.47 3.29 -28.98
C PRO A 179 -4.51 3.36 -27.77
N PHE A 180 -5.00 3.71 -26.57
CA PHE A 180 -4.21 3.80 -25.32
C PHE A 180 -4.76 2.89 -24.20
N PHE A 181 -5.49 1.84 -24.55
CA PHE A 181 -6.08 0.93 -23.59
C PHE A 181 -5.05 0.21 -22.71
N ILE A 182 -4.05 -0.42 -23.31
CA ILE A 182 -3.06 -1.23 -22.58
C ILE A 182 -2.30 -0.37 -21.54
N PRO A 183 -1.77 0.81 -21.89
CA PRO A 183 -1.16 1.72 -20.90
C PRO A 183 -2.10 2.19 -19.77
N ARG A 184 -3.42 2.10 -19.95
CA ARG A 184 -4.40 2.49 -18.93
C ARG A 184 -4.71 1.38 -17.93
N MET A 185 -4.44 0.13 -18.29
CA MET A 185 -4.74 -1.04 -17.47
C MET A 185 -3.56 -1.53 -16.63
N LEU A 186 -2.36 -1.38 -17.16
CA LEU A 186 -1.17 -1.98 -16.57
C LEU A 186 -0.84 -1.31 -15.22
N ILE A 187 -0.74 -2.10 -14.16
CA ILE A 187 -0.49 -1.58 -12.80
C ILE A 187 0.83 -0.81 -12.72
N ASN A 188 1.86 -1.25 -13.45
CA ASN A 188 3.15 -0.57 -13.48
C ASN A 188 3.10 0.83 -14.10
N MET A 189 1.99 1.22 -14.73
CA MET A 189 1.85 2.55 -15.31
C MET A 189 1.68 3.64 -14.26
N ALA A 190 1.29 3.32 -13.03
CA ALA A 190 1.38 4.26 -11.92
C ALA A 190 2.85 4.72 -11.70
N ALA A 191 3.76 3.76 -11.57
CA ALA A 191 5.20 4.02 -11.46
C ALA A 191 5.78 4.64 -12.75
N GLY A 192 5.38 4.12 -13.92
CA GLY A 192 5.79 4.64 -15.23
C GLY A 192 5.46 6.12 -15.44
N HIS A 193 4.22 6.53 -15.16
CA HIS A 193 3.82 7.94 -15.31
C HIS A 193 4.52 8.86 -14.32
N VAL A 194 4.79 8.39 -13.10
CA VAL A 194 5.62 9.15 -12.15
C VAL A 194 7.04 9.33 -12.69
N SER A 195 7.69 8.27 -13.16
CA SER A 195 9.03 8.37 -13.78
C SER A 195 9.04 9.33 -14.96
N MET A 196 8.07 9.23 -15.87
CA MET A 196 7.98 10.11 -17.04
C MET A 196 7.78 11.57 -16.64
N LYS A 197 6.90 11.85 -15.65
CA LYS A 197 6.59 13.22 -15.24
C LYS A 197 7.76 13.92 -14.56
N TYR A 198 8.52 13.22 -13.73
CA TYR A 198 9.60 13.80 -12.93
C TYR A 198 11.00 13.52 -13.50
N GLY A 199 11.10 12.72 -14.57
CA GLY A 199 12.36 12.39 -15.23
C GLY A 199 13.25 11.43 -14.43
N PHE A 200 12.67 10.58 -13.58
CA PHE A 200 13.39 9.58 -12.80
C PHE A 200 13.82 8.41 -13.68
N GLN A 201 15.07 7.98 -13.53
CA GLN A 201 15.75 7.02 -14.41
C GLN A 201 16.35 5.81 -13.66
N GLY A 202 16.18 5.77 -12.34
CA GLY A 202 16.51 4.60 -11.53
C GLY A 202 15.50 3.45 -11.67
N PRO A 203 15.54 2.46 -10.77
CA PRO A 203 14.65 1.31 -10.80
C PRO A 203 13.18 1.70 -10.92
N ASN A 204 12.46 1.16 -11.91
CA ASN A 204 11.01 1.33 -12.07
C ASN A 204 10.33 -0.01 -11.82
N HIS A 205 9.66 -0.13 -10.68
CA HIS A 205 9.12 -1.39 -10.16
C HIS A 205 7.65 -1.26 -9.81
N ALA A 206 6.89 -2.33 -10.02
CA ALA A 206 5.50 -2.39 -9.60
C ALA A 206 5.18 -3.82 -9.16
N VAL A 207 4.95 -3.96 -7.86
CA VAL A 207 4.54 -5.22 -7.25
C VAL A 207 3.01 -5.31 -7.21
N VAL A 208 2.48 -6.51 -7.33
CA VAL A 208 1.05 -6.80 -7.17
C VAL A 208 0.90 -8.00 -6.26
N THR A 209 0.40 -7.77 -5.06
CA THR A 209 0.21 -8.78 -4.00
C THR A 209 -1.09 -8.53 -3.24
N ALA A 210 -2.15 -8.19 -4.00
CA ALA A 210 -3.47 -7.84 -3.47
C ALA A 210 -3.39 -6.72 -2.41
N CYS A 211 -4.06 -6.88 -1.26
CA CYS A 211 -4.15 -5.85 -0.22
C CYS A 211 -2.80 -5.48 0.41
N ALA A 212 -1.77 -6.33 0.30
CA ALA A 212 -0.43 -6.05 0.84
C ALA A 212 0.46 -5.22 -0.10
N THR A 213 -0.02 -4.92 -1.31
CA THR A 213 0.77 -4.33 -2.40
C THR A 213 1.54 -3.07 -2.00
N GLY A 214 0.87 -2.09 -1.38
CA GLY A 214 1.55 -0.86 -0.97
C GLY A 214 2.69 -1.11 0.01
N GLY A 215 2.49 -2.03 0.96
CA GLY A 215 3.52 -2.41 1.94
C GLY A 215 4.69 -3.16 1.30
N HIS A 216 4.41 -4.10 0.39
CA HIS A 216 5.47 -4.77 -0.37
C HIS A 216 6.24 -3.81 -1.28
N SER A 217 5.56 -2.84 -1.88
CA SER A 217 6.22 -1.82 -2.73
C SER A 217 7.22 -0.98 -1.92
N ILE A 218 6.82 -0.57 -0.70
CA ILE A 218 7.69 0.12 0.24
C ILE A 218 8.86 -0.78 0.66
N GLY A 219 8.61 -2.06 0.96
CA GLY A 219 9.65 -3.02 1.34
C GLY A 219 10.67 -3.29 0.22
N ASP A 220 10.22 -3.46 -1.01
CA ASP A 220 11.06 -3.65 -2.19
C ASP A 220 11.90 -2.39 -2.46
N ALA A 221 11.29 -1.21 -2.40
CA ALA A 221 12.00 0.07 -2.53
C ALA A 221 13.04 0.27 -1.42
N ALA A 222 12.71 -0.07 -0.17
CA ALA A 222 13.66 0.00 0.93
C ALA A 222 14.86 -0.91 0.68
N ARG A 223 14.67 -2.12 0.15
CA ARG A 223 15.78 -2.99 -0.23
C ARG A 223 16.64 -2.39 -1.34
N MET A 224 16.03 -1.80 -2.37
CA MET A 224 16.77 -1.11 -3.44
C MET A 224 17.67 0.00 -2.89
N VAL A 225 17.18 0.78 -1.91
CA VAL A 225 18.01 1.78 -1.23
C VAL A 225 19.08 1.13 -0.33
N GLN A 226 18.73 0.08 0.43
CA GLN A 226 19.65 -0.63 1.33
C GLN A 226 20.85 -1.23 0.59
N PHE A 227 20.62 -1.81 -0.59
CA PHE A 227 21.63 -2.46 -1.42
C PHE A 227 22.31 -1.51 -2.39
N GLY A 228 21.86 -0.25 -2.48
CA GLY A 228 22.50 0.78 -3.29
C GLY A 228 22.10 0.78 -4.77
N ASP A 229 21.00 0.11 -5.13
CA ASP A 229 20.41 0.18 -6.47
C ASP A 229 19.85 1.58 -6.78
N ALA A 230 19.47 2.32 -5.74
CA ALA A 230 19.03 3.71 -5.79
C ALA A 230 19.44 4.47 -4.52
N ASP A 231 19.60 5.79 -4.61
CA ASP A 231 19.78 6.66 -3.44
C ASP A 231 18.44 7.17 -2.91
N VAL A 232 17.45 7.32 -3.82
CA VAL A 232 16.09 7.78 -3.52
C VAL A 232 15.06 6.88 -4.22
N MET A 233 14.00 6.51 -3.51
CA MET A 233 12.87 5.75 -4.08
C MET A 233 11.54 6.41 -3.74
N VAL A 234 10.73 6.70 -4.76
CA VAL A 234 9.31 7.04 -4.55
C VAL A 234 8.52 5.75 -4.45
N ALA A 235 7.93 5.45 -3.30
CA ALA A 235 7.35 4.14 -3.01
C ALA A 235 5.94 4.21 -2.43
N GLY A 236 5.05 3.28 -2.81
CA GLY A 236 3.73 3.21 -2.19
C GLY A 236 2.68 2.40 -2.93
N GLY A 237 1.42 2.74 -2.68
CA GLY A 237 0.26 2.06 -3.26
C GLY A 237 -0.75 3.04 -3.83
N THR A 238 -1.48 2.60 -4.84
CA THR A 238 -2.63 3.32 -5.40
C THR A 238 -3.72 2.36 -5.85
N GLU A 239 -4.98 2.76 -5.72
CA GLU A 239 -6.14 1.96 -6.08
C GLU A 239 -7.33 2.86 -6.44
N SER A 240 -8.11 2.47 -7.45
CA SER A 240 -9.36 3.14 -7.87
C SER A 240 -10.42 2.08 -8.18
N SER A 241 -10.80 1.31 -7.16
CA SER A 241 -11.62 0.10 -7.28
C SER A 241 -13.12 0.32 -7.03
N ILE A 242 -13.58 1.57 -7.00
CA ILE A 242 -15.01 1.89 -6.85
C ILE A 242 -15.67 1.91 -8.24
N ASP A 243 -16.10 0.73 -8.68
CA ASP A 243 -16.85 0.50 -9.92
C ASP A 243 -17.82 -0.68 -9.78
N ALA A 244 -18.79 -0.79 -10.71
CA ALA A 244 -19.81 -1.83 -10.70
C ALA A 244 -19.25 -3.25 -10.58
N LEU A 245 -18.20 -3.57 -11.35
CA LEU A 245 -17.69 -4.92 -11.45
C LEU A 245 -16.89 -5.29 -10.19
N SER A 246 -16.06 -4.38 -9.70
CA SER A 246 -15.34 -4.54 -8.43
C SER A 246 -16.30 -4.78 -7.26
N ILE A 247 -17.31 -3.92 -7.09
CA ILE A 247 -18.26 -4.02 -5.98
C ILE A 247 -19.12 -5.29 -6.11
N ALA A 248 -19.63 -5.59 -7.31
CA ALA A 248 -20.40 -6.80 -7.54
C ALA A 248 -19.56 -8.07 -7.26
N GLY A 249 -18.30 -8.10 -7.69
CA GLY A 249 -17.38 -9.21 -7.45
C GLY A 249 -17.19 -9.49 -5.96
N PHE A 250 -16.89 -8.45 -5.17
CA PHE A 250 -16.74 -8.60 -3.72
C PHE A 250 -18.05 -8.84 -2.97
N CYS A 251 -19.19 -8.36 -3.49
CA CYS A 251 -20.51 -8.73 -2.96
C CYS A 251 -20.77 -10.23 -3.16
N ARG A 252 -20.44 -10.79 -4.34
CA ARG A 252 -20.64 -12.21 -4.65
C ARG A 252 -19.74 -13.12 -3.82
N SER A 253 -18.52 -12.67 -3.47
CA SER A 253 -17.65 -13.38 -2.53
C SER A 253 -18.04 -13.21 -1.06
N ARG A 254 -19.08 -12.40 -0.76
CA ARG A 254 -19.54 -12.07 0.59
C ARG A 254 -18.45 -11.41 1.45
N ALA A 255 -17.58 -10.63 0.83
CA ALA A 255 -16.47 -9.99 1.53
C ALA A 255 -16.81 -8.58 2.06
N LEU A 256 -17.80 -7.90 1.45
CA LEU A 256 -18.19 -6.55 1.83
C LEU A 256 -19.22 -6.52 2.96
N SER A 257 -19.18 -5.46 3.78
CA SER A 257 -20.20 -5.16 4.79
C SER A 257 -21.56 -4.88 4.12
N THR A 258 -22.64 -5.44 4.68
CA THR A 258 -24.00 -5.34 4.11
C THR A 258 -25.03 -4.82 5.12
N LYS A 259 -24.82 -5.04 6.43
CA LYS A 259 -25.76 -4.65 7.49
C LYS A 259 -25.89 -3.14 7.69
N TYR A 260 -24.86 -2.39 7.31
CA TYR A 260 -24.71 -0.97 7.64
C TYR A 260 -24.99 -0.04 6.45
N ASN A 261 -25.76 -0.50 5.45
CA ASN A 261 -26.11 0.33 4.28
C ASN A 261 -26.86 1.62 4.65
N SER A 262 -27.64 1.62 5.73
CA SER A 262 -28.34 2.80 6.25
C SER A 262 -27.50 3.66 7.20
N THR A 263 -26.36 3.15 7.67
CA THR A 263 -25.46 3.81 8.62
C THR A 263 -24.01 3.61 8.18
N PRO A 264 -23.62 4.18 7.02
CA PRO A 264 -22.35 3.86 6.36
C PRO A 264 -21.12 4.12 7.22
N GLU A 265 -21.14 5.19 8.03
CA GLU A 265 -20.03 5.55 8.93
C GLU A 265 -19.73 4.47 9.99
N GLN A 266 -20.67 3.57 10.26
CA GLN A 266 -20.53 2.46 11.20
C GLN A 266 -20.12 1.14 10.54
N ALA A 267 -20.03 1.10 9.21
CA ALA A 267 -19.81 -0.13 8.45
C ALA A 267 -18.41 -0.72 8.67
N SER A 268 -17.39 0.12 8.75
CA SER A 268 -16.03 -0.31 9.03
C SER A 268 -15.82 -0.39 10.54
N ARG A 269 -16.00 -1.59 11.10
CA ARG A 269 -15.89 -1.85 12.54
C ARG A 269 -15.02 -3.08 12.86
N PRO A 270 -13.70 -3.00 12.62
CA PRO A 270 -12.79 -4.07 13.00
C PRO A 270 -12.93 -4.46 14.49
N PHE A 271 -12.77 -5.76 14.82
CA PHE A 271 -12.88 -6.35 16.18
C PHE A 271 -14.23 -6.28 16.87
N ASP A 272 -15.16 -5.53 16.30
CA ASP A 272 -16.48 -5.43 16.86
C ASP A 272 -17.29 -6.72 16.64
N CYS A 273 -18.14 -7.07 17.60
CA CYS A 273 -19.00 -8.25 17.52
C CYS A 273 -20.01 -8.18 16.37
N GLY A 274 -20.38 -6.97 15.95
CA GLY A 274 -21.30 -6.68 14.86
C GLY A 274 -20.67 -6.61 13.47
N ARG A 275 -19.36 -6.83 13.32
CA ARG A 275 -18.68 -6.81 12.01
C ARG A 275 -19.25 -7.88 11.06
N ASP A 276 -19.40 -7.56 9.78
CA ASP A 276 -19.96 -8.47 8.77
C ASP A 276 -19.24 -8.44 7.41
N GLY A 277 -18.18 -7.65 7.27
CA GLY A 277 -17.35 -7.57 6.06
C GLY A 277 -16.48 -6.32 6.09
N PHE A 278 -15.62 -6.13 5.09
CA PHE A 278 -14.85 -4.90 4.93
C PHE A 278 -15.63 -3.85 4.12
N VAL A 279 -15.22 -2.58 4.22
CA VAL A 279 -15.70 -1.51 3.35
C VAL A 279 -14.65 -1.27 2.26
N ILE A 280 -15.06 -1.40 1.00
CA ILE A 280 -14.17 -1.13 -0.13
C ILE A 280 -13.83 0.37 -0.19
N GLY A 281 -12.59 0.69 -0.55
CA GLY A 281 -12.12 2.05 -0.65
C GLY A 281 -11.11 2.25 -1.77
N GLU A 282 -10.89 3.52 -2.10
CA GLU A 282 -9.92 3.96 -3.10
C GLU A 282 -9.01 5.05 -2.55
N GLY A 283 -7.89 5.29 -3.23
CA GLY A 283 -6.91 6.30 -2.84
C GLY A 283 -5.48 5.91 -3.18
N SER A 284 -4.54 6.71 -2.70
CA SER A 284 -3.11 6.47 -2.83
C SER A 284 -2.35 6.97 -1.61
N GLY A 285 -1.29 6.25 -1.23
CA GLY A 285 -0.31 6.69 -0.26
C GLY A 285 1.09 6.48 -0.81
N ILE A 286 1.88 7.54 -0.84
CA ILE A 286 3.23 7.58 -1.42
C ILE A 286 4.22 8.12 -0.39
N LEU A 287 5.38 7.46 -0.32
CA LEU A 287 6.52 7.83 0.49
C LEU A 287 7.71 8.17 -0.42
N VAL A 288 8.57 9.08 0.04
CA VAL A 288 9.93 9.23 -0.49
C VAL A 288 10.87 8.57 0.49
N LEU A 289 11.61 7.56 0.02
CA LEU A 289 12.59 6.82 0.78
C LEU A 289 13.99 7.27 0.39
N GLU A 290 14.82 7.61 1.37
CA GLU A 290 16.21 8.03 1.15
C GLU A 290 17.18 7.24 2.03
N SER A 291 18.44 7.16 1.60
CA SER A 291 19.50 6.62 2.44
C SER A 291 19.99 7.64 3.48
N GLY A 292 20.21 7.23 4.74
CA GLY A 292 21.23 7.87 5.57
C GLY A 292 20.86 8.47 6.93
N LEU A 293 19.60 8.45 7.42
CA LEU A 293 19.34 8.91 8.80
C LEU A 293 19.56 7.81 9.84
N ARG A 294 19.90 8.25 11.05
CA ARG A 294 20.03 7.39 12.22
C ARG A 294 18.66 7.13 12.87
N PRO A 295 18.44 5.97 13.56
CA PRO A 295 17.16 5.67 14.21
C PRO A 295 16.68 6.75 15.19
N ASP A 296 17.60 7.45 15.85
CA ASP A 296 17.33 8.57 16.77
C ASP A 296 16.86 9.86 16.06
N GLN A 297 16.80 9.86 14.73
CA GLN A 297 16.31 10.96 13.90
C GLN A 297 14.96 10.65 13.25
N VAL A 298 14.33 9.51 13.58
CA VAL A 298 13.00 9.15 13.07
C VAL A 298 11.95 9.53 14.10
N ASP A 299 11.11 10.51 13.78
CA ASP A 299 10.15 11.04 14.77
C ASP A 299 8.87 10.20 14.89
N TYR A 300 8.53 9.40 13.87
CA TYR A 300 7.23 8.75 13.77
C TYR A 300 7.25 7.42 13.00
N VAL A 301 6.49 6.44 13.49
CA VAL A 301 6.19 5.15 12.83
C VAL A 301 4.68 4.98 12.73
N ASN A 302 4.16 4.70 11.54
CA ASN A 302 2.78 4.29 11.34
C ASN A 302 2.72 2.77 11.19
N ALA A 303 2.20 2.09 12.20
CA ALA A 303 2.04 0.65 12.23
C ALA A 303 0.89 0.18 11.32
N HIS A 304 1.10 -0.94 10.65
CA HIS A 304 0.11 -1.64 9.84
C HIS A 304 -1.12 -2.03 10.67
N ALA A 305 -0.92 -2.43 11.92
CA ALA A 305 -1.90 -2.81 12.94
C ALA A 305 -3.23 -3.28 12.33
N THR A 306 -3.18 -4.43 11.67
CA THR A 306 -4.37 -5.11 11.13
C THR A 306 -5.29 -5.61 12.22
N SER A 307 -4.81 -5.53 13.47
CA SER A 307 -5.47 -5.93 14.69
C SER A 307 -5.82 -7.41 14.72
N THR A 308 -4.99 -8.16 14.01
CA THR A 308 -4.78 -9.57 14.26
C THR A 308 -3.78 -9.72 15.43
N PRO A 309 -4.07 -10.53 16.47
CA PRO A 309 -3.19 -10.67 17.64
C PRO A 309 -1.74 -11.05 17.29
N LEU A 310 -1.58 -11.91 16.28
CA LEU A 310 -0.28 -12.34 15.80
C LEU A 310 0.45 -11.21 15.03
N GLY A 311 -0.26 -10.51 14.13
CA GLY A 311 0.33 -9.48 13.29
C GLY A 311 0.84 -8.29 14.09
N ASP A 312 0.05 -7.81 15.06
CA ASP A 312 0.40 -6.66 15.88
C ASP A 312 1.57 -6.95 16.83
N THR A 313 1.64 -8.17 17.38
CA THR A 313 2.76 -8.59 18.25
C THR A 313 4.07 -8.65 17.47
N VAL A 314 4.03 -9.20 16.24
CA VAL A 314 5.20 -9.25 15.35
C VAL A 314 5.66 -7.84 14.99
N GLU A 315 4.72 -6.95 14.69
CA GLU A 315 5.00 -5.56 14.34
C GLU A 315 5.62 -4.77 15.51
N ALA A 316 5.08 -4.87 16.72
CA ALA A 316 5.64 -4.19 17.90
C ALA A 316 7.07 -4.66 18.23
N ASN A 317 7.33 -5.97 18.11
CA ASN A 317 8.66 -6.52 18.34
C ASN A 317 9.67 -6.03 17.28
N ALA A 318 9.25 -5.92 16.02
CA ALA A 318 10.08 -5.37 14.96
C ALA A 318 10.46 -3.91 15.24
N ILE A 319 9.50 -3.07 15.65
CA ILE A 319 9.73 -1.65 15.97
C ILE A 319 10.72 -1.52 17.13
N ARG A 320 10.52 -2.29 18.20
CA ARG A 320 11.45 -2.28 19.35
C ARG A 320 12.86 -2.70 18.94
N SER A 321 13.00 -3.70 18.06
CA SER A 321 14.29 -4.17 17.56
C SER A 321 15.00 -3.12 16.71
N VAL A 322 14.27 -2.32 15.93
CA VAL A 322 14.85 -1.35 14.98
C VAL A 322 15.21 -0.03 15.65
N PHE A 323 14.34 0.48 16.53
CA PHE A 323 14.51 1.80 17.13
C PHE A 323 15.14 1.77 18.52
N SER A 324 15.28 0.59 19.15
CA SER A 324 16.03 0.40 20.40
C SER A 324 15.67 1.45 21.48
N GLU A 325 16.66 2.21 21.98
CA GLU A 325 16.44 3.25 22.99
C GLU A 325 15.47 4.34 22.53
N HIS A 326 15.42 4.65 21.23
CA HIS A 326 14.52 5.66 20.65
C HIS A 326 13.05 5.25 20.71
N ALA A 327 12.75 3.95 20.60
CA ALA A 327 11.40 3.42 20.81
C ALA A 327 10.96 3.49 22.29
N THR A 328 11.91 3.45 23.22
CA THR A 328 11.62 3.47 24.66
C THR A 328 11.74 4.84 25.32
N SER A 329 12.35 5.81 24.63
CA SER A 329 12.61 7.17 25.14
C SER A 329 11.37 8.07 25.14
N GLY A 330 10.31 7.67 24.43
CA GLY A 330 9.13 8.50 24.17
C GLY A 330 9.32 9.54 23.07
N ALA A 331 10.48 9.56 22.40
CA ALA A 331 10.76 10.46 21.28
C ALA A 331 10.25 9.93 19.92
N LEU A 332 9.99 8.62 19.82
CA LEU A 332 9.38 7.99 18.64
C LEU A 332 7.86 7.92 18.81
N ALA A 333 7.11 8.68 18.01
CA ALA A 333 5.66 8.61 17.97
C ALA A 333 5.19 7.37 17.18
N LEU A 334 4.14 6.70 17.65
CA LEU A 334 3.56 5.51 17.01
C LEU A 334 2.05 5.67 16.81
N SER A 335 1.52 5.40 15.62
CA SER A 335 0.06 5.32 15.40
C SER A 335 -0.33 4.21 14.41
N SER A 336 -1.62 4.03 14.15
CA SER A 336 -2.13 3.22 13.04
C SER A 336 -3.39 3.82 12.42
N THR A 337 -3.46 3.80 11.09
CA THR A 337 -4.54 4.44 10.30
C THR A 337 -5.81 3.57 10.16
N LYS A 338 -5.84 2.33 10.68
CA LYS A 338 -7.02 1.45 10.57
C LYS A 338 -8.15 1.76 11.56
N PHE A 339 -8.07 2.85 12.32
CA PHE A 339 -9.06 3.24 13.31
C PHE A 339 -9.27 4.76 13.35
N THR A 340 -10.54 5.17 13.36
CA THR A 340 -10.96 6.53 13.77
C THR A 340 -12.24 6.39 14.61
N LYS A 341 -12.16 6.64 15.91
CA LYS A 341 -13.34 7.04 16.71
C LYS A 341 -12.92 7.86 17.94
N VAL A 342 -13.47 9.07 18.01
CA VAL A 342 -13.63 9.87 19.24
C VAL A 342 -14.98 9.48 19.84
N ASP A 343 -15.02 9.12 21.13
CA ASP A 343 -16.28 9.05 21.86
C ASP A 343 -16.30 10.12 22.97
N ARG A 344 -17.31 10.99 22.91
CA ARG A 344 -17.65 11.96 23.95
C ARG A 344 -19.07 11.65 24.40
N GLN A 345 -19.19 10.96 25.54
CA GLN A 345 -20.39 11.00 26.37
C GLN A 345 -20.09 10.61 27.84
N GLY A 346 -20.19 11.61 28.74
CA GLY A 346 -20.89 11.53 30.04
C GLY A 346 -20.30 10.74 31.23
N GLY A 347 -19.41 11.38 32.01
CA GLY A 347 -19.59 11.61 33.46
C GLY A 347 -19.45 10.47 34.50
N VAL A 348 -18.22 10.08 34.90
CA VAL A 348 -17.75 9.83 36.29
C VAL A 348 -16.20 9.62 36.33
N PRO A 349 -15.50 9.87 37.45
CA PRO A 349 -14.05 10.12 37.45
C PRO A 349 -13.18 8.85 37.59
N TRP A 350 -12.30 8.66 36.61
CA TRP A 350 -11.04 7.90 36.59
C TRP A 350 -10.97 6.48 37.19
N LYS A 351 -10.97 5.46 36.31
CA LYS A 351 -10.03 4.31 36.29
C LYS A 351 -10.08 3.54 34.94
N LEU A 352 -8.93 3.43 34.27
CA LEU A 352 -8.69 2.90 32.90
C LEU A 352 -8.31 1.40 32.90
N ARG A 353 -8.54 0.68 31.77
CA ARG A 353 -7.70 -0.41 31.13
C ARG A 353 -8.57 -1.18 30.12
N VAL A 354 -8.40 -1.23 28.80
CA VAL A 354 -7.30 -1.01 27.84
C VAL A 354 -7.76 0.08 26.86
N TYR A 355 -6.96 1.13 26.66
CA TYR A 355 -7.26 2.15 25.67
C TYR A 355 -6.17 2.23 24.61
N ASN A 356 -6.65 2.07 23.38
CA ASN A 356 -6.04 2.54 22.15
C ASN A 356 -5.64 4.02 22.33
N CYS A 357 -4.40 4.36 21.94
CA CYS A 357 -3.75 5.69 22.01
C CYS A 357 -3.31 6.21 23.41
N GLN A 358 -1.99 6.27 23.64
CA GLN A 358 -1.39 7.25 24.55
C GLN A 358 -0.04 7.76 24.00
N SER A 359 -0.09 8.94 23.40
CA SER A 359 0.92 9.97 23.60
C SER A 359 0.79 10.51 25.02
N GLU A 360 1.76 10.26 25.90
CA GLU A 360 1.97 11.06 27.11
C GLU A 360 3.44 10.97 27.51
N ALA A 361 4.19 12.03 27.22
CA ALA A 361 5.46 12.29 27.86
C ALA A 361 5.20 12.95 29.23
N LEU A 362 5.74 12.32 30.29
CA LEU A 362 6.03 12.85 31.63
C LEU A 362 4.86 13.11 32.61
N LYS A 363 4.74 12.23 33.64
CA LYS A 363 5.08 12.55 35.05
C LYS A 363 5.05 11.33 35.98
N SER A 364 5.89 11.44 37.01
CA SER A 364 6.33 10.46 38.02
C SER A 364 5.28 10.04 39.06
N GLY A 365 5.49 8.87 39.70
CA GLY A 365 4.92 8.54 41.02
C GLY A 365 4.59 7.06 41.27
N ASN A 366 5.24 6.45 42.26
CA ASN A 366 5.11 5.07 42.75
C ASN A 366 3.67 4.59 43.06
N GLY A 367 3.40 3.27 42.92
CA GLY A 367 2.30 2.61 43.64
C GLY A 367 1.72 1.31 43.05
N HIS A 368 2.42 0.19 43.27
CA HIS A 368 1.96 -1.22 43.40
C HIS A 368 0.81 -1.81 42.52
N CYS A 369 1.26 -2.62 41.56
CA CYS A 369 0.87 -4.00 41.16
C CYS A 369 -0.54 -4.58 41.42
N GLY A 370 -1.18 -5.03 40.34
CA GLY A 370 -2.18 -6.12 40.31
C GLY A 370 -2.11 -6.84 38.96
N ARG A 371 -1.70 -8.11 38.96
CA ARG A 371 -1.46 -8.99 37.79
C ARG A 371 -2.77 -9.49 37.18
N ILE A 372 -2.80 -9.71 35.86
CA ILE A 372 -3.74 -10.61 35.20
C ILE A 372 -2.94 -11.59 34.33
N ASP A 373 -3.29 -12.86 34.52
CA ASP A 373 -2.66 -14.09 34.05
C ASP A 373 -3.10 -14.41 32.60
N ILE A 374 -2.19 -14.98 31.81
CA ILE A 374 -2.45 -15.44 30.44
C ILE A 374 -2.30 -16.97 30.46
N LYS A 375 -3.37 -17.68 30.09
CA LYS A 375 -3.26 -19.06 29.60
C LYS A 375 -3.20 -19.07 28.09
#